data_AF-A0AAI9FT67-F1
#
_entry.id   AF-A0AAI9FT67-F1
#
_cell.length_a   1.000
_cell.length_b   1.000
_cell.length_c   1.000
_cell.angle_alpha   90.00
_cell.angle_beta   90.00
_cell.angle_gamma   90.00
#
_symmetry.space_group_name_H-M   'P 1'
#
loop_
_entity.id
_entity.type
_entity.pdbx_description
1 polymer ?
#
loop_
_entity_poly.entity_id
_entity_poly.type
_entity_poly.pdbx_seq_one_letter_code
_entity_poly.pdbx_strand_id
1 'polypeptide(L)'
;MEVQYQLLASALMGVFVFLFFLARDYWKRPSWLFGTFDPNMGFASEVELISQANKTMLLLGALALIWAIVGPSPYRRNWEIEVMGLVLGMLVCYVLIVRLASSRIRSNPH
;
A
#
# COMPACT_ATOMS: atom_id res chain seq x y z
N MET A 1 8.95 -23.45 -0.53
CA MET A 1 9.43 -22.07 -0.64
C MET A 1 10.13 -21.74 0.67
N GLU A 2 11.33 -21.18 0.64
CA GLU A 2 12.02 -20.76 1.87
C GLU A 2 11.24 -19.64 2.55
N VAL A 3 11.21 -19.62 3.89
CA VAL A 3 10.40 -18.67 4.69
C VAL A 3 10.70 -17.21 4.31
N GLN A 4 11.96 -16.92 3.99
CA GLN A 4 12.43 -15.59 3.58
C GLN A 4 11.83 -15.16 2.23
N TYR A 5 11.79 -16.07 1.24
CA TYR A 5 11.19 -15.78 -0.06
C TYR A 5 9.67 -15.62 0.06
N GLN A 6 9.02 -16.40 0.93
CA GLN A 6 7.59 -16.25 1.18
C GLN A 6 7.29 -14.88 1.81
N LEU A 7 8.04 -14.48 2.83
CA LEU A 7 7.90 -13.17 3.47
C LEU A 7 8.12 -12.03 2.45
N LEU A 8 9.18 -12.12 1.65
CA LEU A 8 9.49 -11.12 0.63
C LEU A 8 8.39 -11.02 -0.43
N ALA A 9 7.92 -12.16 -0.94
CA ALA A 9 6.83 -12.20 -1.93
C ALA A 9 5.53 -11.60 -1.35
N SER A 10 5.21 -11.93 -0.10
CA SER A 10 4.06 -11.35 0.61
C SER A 10 4.23 -9.86 0.86
N ALA A 11 5.44 -9.38 1.16
CA ALA A 11 5.72 -7.95 1.29
C ALA A 11 5.55 -7.20 -0.04
N LEU A 12 6.09 -7.74 -1.14
CA LEU A 12 5.89 -7.16 -2.47
C LEU A 12 4.42 -7.16 -2.86
N MET A 13 3.69 -8.21 -2.54
CA MET A 13 2.23 -8.26 -2.72
C MET A 13 1.53 -7.18 -1.89
N GLY A 14 1.97 -6.94 -0.66
CA GLY A 14 1.40 -5.92 0.22
C GLY A 14 1.59 -4.52 -0.35
N VAL A 15 2.79 -4.23 -0.85
CA VAL A 15 3.08 -2.97 -1.58
C VAL A 15 2.15 -2.83 -2.79
N PHE A 16 2.03 -3.88 -3.60
CA PHE A 16 1.18 -3.87 -4.78
C PHE A 16 -0.30 -3.63 -4.44
N VAL A 17 -0.84 -4.35 -3.46
CA VAL A 17 -2.23 -4.20 -3.01
C VAL A 17 -2.48 -2.78 -2.51
N PHE A 18 -1.58 -2.23 -1.70
CA PHE A 18 -1.72 -0.87 -1.20
C PHE A 18 -1.77 0.16 -2.33
N LEU A 19 -0.79 0.11 -3.24
CA LEU A 19 -0.73 1.01 -4.39
C LEU A 19 -1.91 0.84 -5.34
N PHE A 20 -2.35 -0.40 -5.57
CA PHE A 20 -3.50 -0.69 -6.43
C PHE A 20 -4.77 -0.05 -5.91
N PHE A 21 -5.02 -0.10 -4.60
CA PHE A 21 -6.21 0.54 -4.03
C PHE A 21 -6.06 2.06 -3.91
N LEU A 22 -4.88 2.56 -3.53
CA LEU A 22 -4.64 3.99 -3.37
C LEU A 22 -4.65 4.75 -4.69
N ALA A 23 -3.96 4.22 -5.70
CA ALA A 23 -3.78 4.87 -7.00
C ALA A 23 -4.68 4.25 -8.09
N ARG A 24 -5.74 3.53 -7.71
CA ARG A 24 -6.65 2.84 -8.65
C ARG A 24 -7.13 3.75 -9.78
N ASP A 25 -7.58 4.95 -9.41
CA ASP A 25 -8.17 5.89 -10.37
C ASP A 25 -7.11 6.58 -11.23
N TYR A 26 -5.88 6.69 -10.73
CA TYR A 26 -4.73 7.10 -11.52
C TYR A 26 -4.38 6.04 -12.56
N TRP A 27 -4.39 4.76 -12.20
CA TRP A 27 -4.08 3.66 -13.12
C TRP A 27 -5.14 3.45 -14.20
N LYS A 28 -6.37 3.92 -13.99
CA LYS A 28 -7.42 3.91 -15.02
C LYS A 28 -7.13 4.90 -16.16
N ARG A 29 -6.34 5.95 -15.94
CA ARG A 29 -6.06 6.98 -16.94
C ARG A 29 -4.77 6.63 -17.69
N PRO A 30 -4.76 6.57 -19.04
CA PRO A 30 -3.54 6.22 -19.78
C PRO A 30 -2.39 7.24 -19.63
N SER A 31 -2.63 8.38 -18.96
CA SER A 31 -1.62 9.39 -18.65
C SER A 31 -0.44 8.84 -17.84
N TRP A 32 -0.62 7.79 -17.03
CA TRP A 32 0.52 7.18 -16.32
C TRP A 32 1.45 6.38 -17.23
N LEU A 33 0.99 5.93 -18.41
CA LEU A 33 1.77 5.19 -19.41
C LEU A 33 2.49 6.11 -20.40
N PHE A 34 1.88 7.25 -20.74
CA PHE A 34 2.35 8.13 -21.82
C PHE A 34 2.72 9.55 -21.36
N GLY A 35 2.52 9.88 -20.09
CA GLY A 35 2.79 11.20 -19.51
C GLY A 35 3.89 11.17 -18.45
N THR A 36 4.26 12.37 -17.97
CA THR A 36 5.17 12.53 -16.84
C THR A 36 4.56 11.91 -15.59
N PHE A 37 5.36 11.16 -14.83
CA PHE A 37 4.92 10.54 -13.58
C PHE A 37 4.39 11.60 -12.62
N ASP A 38 3.11 11.49 -12.23
CA ASP A 38 2.49 12.37 -11.25
C ASP A 38 2.82 11.90 -9.82
N PRO A 39 3.61 12.69 -9.06
CA PRO A 39 3.98 12.33 -7.69
C PRO A 39 2.80 12.31 -6.71
N ASN A 40 1.69 12.96 -7.06
CA ASN A 40 0.45 12.96 -6.29
C ASN A 40 -0.54 11.90 -6.76
N MET A 41 -0.15 11.01 -7.69
CA MET A 41 -0.93 9.86 -8.13
C MET A 41 -2.38 10.24 -8.50
N GLY A 42 -2.57 11.37 -9.19
CA GLY A 42 -3.87 11.85 -9.63
C GLY A 42 -4.73 12.58 -8.59
N PHE A 43 -4.24 12.79 -7.36
CA PHE A 43 -4.91 13.60 -6.33
C PHE A 43 -4.62 15.10 -6.49
N ALA A 44 -5.56 15.96 -6.09
CA ALA A 44 -5.44 17.40 -6.30
C ALA A 44 -4.40 18.07 -5.38
N SER A 45 -4.07 17.45 -4.25
CA SER A 45 -3.06 17.94 -3.31
C SER A 45 -2.38 16.79 -2.55
N GLU A 46 -1.22 17.08 -1.97
CA GLU A 46 -0.49 16.17 -1.07
C GLU A 46 -1.31 15.82 0.17
N VAL A 47 -2.11 16.76 0.68
CA VAL A 47 -3.00 16.54 1.84
C VAL A 47 -4.11 15.55 1.49
N GLU A 48 -4.67 15.67 0.29
CA GLU A 48 -5.68 14.72 -0.19
C GLU A 48 -5.08 13.33 -0.38
N LEU A 49 -3.87 13.23 -0.96
CA LEU A 49 -3.13 11.98 -1.07
C LEU A 49 -2.91 11.33 0.31
N ILE A 50 -2.47 12.08 1.32
CA ILE A 50 -2.27 11.56 2.68
C ILE A 50 -3.61 11.11 3.29
N SER A 51 -4.67 11.90 3.12
CA SER A 51 -6.01 11.55 3.62
C SER A 51 -6.51 10.24 3.01
N GLN A 52 -6.33 10.04 1.71
CA GLN A 52 -6.73 8.81 1.02
C GLN A 52 -5.82 7.64 1.39
N ALA A 53 -4.51 7.87 1.52
CA ALA A 53 -3.56 6.86 2.02
C ALA A 53 -3.97 6.36 3.41
N ASN A 54 -4.39 7.24 4.32
CA ASN A 54 -4.89 6.87 5.64
C ASN A 54 -6.16 6.00 5.55
N LYS A 55 -7.13 6.39 4.73
CA LYS A 55 -8.37 5.64 4.52
C LYS A 55 -8.10 4.24 3.94
N THR A 56 -7.25 4.16 2.92
CA THR A 56 -6.85 2.90 2.30
C THR A 56 -6.09 2.01 3.29
N MET A 57 -5.18 2.58 4.09
CA MET A 57 -4.46 1.84 5.12
C MET A 57 -5.40 1.29 6.20
N LEU A 58 -6.38 2.08 6.64
CA LEU A 58 -7.39 1.63 7.60
C LEU A 58 -8.23 0.47 7.04
N LEU A 59 -8.70 0.60 5.79
CA LEU A 59 -9.51 -0.42 5.14
C LEU A 59 -8.72 -1.72 4.94
N LEU A 60 -7.51 -1.64 4.38
CA LEU A 60 -6.67 -2.81 4.15
C LEU A 60 -6.17 -3.42 5.46
N GLY A 61 -5.87 -2.60 6.46
CA GLY A 61 -5.53 -3.05 7.81
C GLY A 61 -6.67 -3.82 8.46
N ALA A 62 -7.91 -3.33 8.36
CA ALA A 62 -9.09 -4.05 8.84
C ALA A 62 -9.29 -5.39 8.10
N LEU A 63 -9.12 -5.41 6.78
CA LEU A 63 -9.19 -6.66 6.00
C LEU A 63 -8.08 -7.65 6.39
N ALA A 64 -6.86 -7.18 6.62
CA ALA A 64 -5.76 -8.01 7.09
C ALA A 64 -6.00 -8.58 8.49
N LEU A 65 -6.63 -7.81 9.39
CA LEU A 65 -7.03 -8.29 10.72
C LEU A 65 -8.13 -9.35 10.64
N ILE A 66 -9.17 -9.13 9.83
CA ILE A 66 -10.22 -10.13 9.58
C ILE A 66 -9.57 -11.40 9.05
N TRP A 67 -8.64 -11.27 8.11
CA TRP A 67 -7.92 -12.42 7.59
C TRP A 67 -7.02 -13.07 8.64
N ALA A 68 -6.35 -12.33 9.51
CA ALA A 68 -5.56 -12.92 10.60
C ALA A 68 -6.43 -13.76 11.55
N ILE A 69 -7.69 -13.36 11.77
CA ILE A 69 -8.65 -14.06 12.65
C ILE A 69 -9.24 -15.29 11.95
N VAL A 70 -9.62 -15.17 10.68
CA VAL A 70 -10.27 -16.24 9.88
C VAL A 70 -9.25 -17.20 9.26
N GLY A 71 -8.01 -16.74 9.10
CA GLY A 71 -6.90 -17.39 8.41
C GLY A 71 -6.38 -18.71 8.98
N PRO A 72 -6.58 -19.09 10.27
CA PRO A 72 -6.19 -20.40 10.76
C PRO A 72 -6.97 -21.50 10.01
N SER A 73 -6.32 -22.05 8.98
CA SER A 73 -6.87 -23.14 8.18
C SER A 73 -5.89 -24.31 8.17
N PRO A 74 -6.37 -25.55 8.39
CA PRO A 74 -5.52 -26.74 8.38
C PRO A 74 -4.83 -26.99 7.03
N TYR A 75 -5.28 -26.32 5.96
CA TYR A 75 -4.74 -26.46 4.62
C TYR A 75 -3.63 -25.44 4.27
N ARG A 76 -3.34 -24.47 5.15
CA ARG A 76 -2.43 -23.36 4.84
C ARG A 76 -1.38 -23.17 5.94
N ARG A 77 -0.33 -24.00 5.90
CA ARG A 77 0.69 -24.12 6.97
C ARG A 77 1.47 -22.84 7.33
N ASN A 78 1.51 -21.81 6.48
CA ASN A 78 2.35 -20.61 6.66
C ASN A 78 1.56 -19.29 6.53
N TRP A 79 0.26 -19.30 6.84
CA TRP A 79 -0.61 -18.12 6.67
C TRP A 79 -0.13 -16.90 7.47
N GLU A 80 0.48 -17.11 8.64
CA GLU A 80 1.00 -16.05 9.52
C GLU A 80 2.08 -15.20 8.84
N ILE A 81 3.06 -15.87 8.22
CA ILE A 81 4.16 -15.21 7.49
C ILE A 81 3.61 -14.39 6.33
N GLU A 82 2.54 -14.87 5.67
CA GLU A 82 1.94 -14.13 4.57
C GLU A 82 1.23 -12.87 5.04
N VAL A 83 0.44 -12.96 6.12
CA VAL A 83 -0.24 -11.80 6.70
C VAL A 83 0.80 -10.80 7.21
N MET A 84 1.84 -11.26 7.90
CA MET A 84 2.95 -10.41 8.36
C MET A 84 3.66 -9.73 7.19
N GLY A 85 3.99 -10.47 6.14
CA GLY A 85 4.64 -9.92 4.95
C GLY A 85 3.76 -8.85 4.29
N LEU A 86 2.48 -9.15 4.07
CA LEU A 86 1.52 -8.20 3.48
C LEU A 86 1.42 -6.92 4.30
N VAL A 87 1.21 -7.03 5.61
CA VAL A 87 1.10 -5.86 6.50
C VAL A 87 2.39 -5.05 6.48
N LEU A 88 3.55 -5.71 6.52
CA LEU A 88 4.85 -5.06 6.42
C LEU A 88 5.02 -4.30 5.10
N GLY A 89 4.67 -4.92 3.97
CA GLY A 89 4.71 -4.29 2.65
C GLY A 89 3.80 -3.06 2.56
N MET A 90 2.55 -3.18 3.01
CA MET A 90 1.60 -2.07 3.06
C MET A 90 2.11 -0.93 3.93
N LEU A 91 2.63 -1.23 5.13
CA LEU A 91 3.14 -0.24 6.08
C LEU A 91 4.34 0.52 5.53
N VAL A 92 5.33 -0.19 4.96
CA VAL A 92 6.52 0.42 4.37
C VAL A 92 6.10 1.37 3.23
N CYS A 93 5.21 0.93 2.35
CA CYS A 93 4.71 1.74 1.25
C CYS A 93 3.98 3.00 1.75
N TYR A 94 3.06 2.83 2.70
CA TYR A 94 2.33 3.91 3.34
C TYR A 94 3.26 4.97 3.95
N VAL A 95 4.24 4.54 4.76
CA VAL A 95 5.20 5.46 5.41
C VAL A 95 6.00 6.24 4.38
N LEU A 96 6.46 5.58 3.30
CA LEU A 96 7.21 6.26 2.24
C LEU A 96 6.36 7.32 1.53
N ILE A 97 5.11 7.00 1.17
CA ILE A 97 4.21 7.95 0.51
C ILE A 97 3.92 9.14 1.42
N VAL A 98 3.55 8.91 2.68
CA VAL A 98 3.27 9.98 3.64
C VAL A 98 4.51 10.84 3.86
N ARG A 99 5.69 10.23 4.01
CA ARG A 99 6.94 10.98 4.20
C ARG A 99 7.27 11.86 2.99
N LEU A 100 7.15 11.32 1.78
CA LEU A 100 7.41 12.06 0.54
C LEU A 100 6.39 13.19 0.31
N ALA A 101 5.10 12.92 0.53
CA ALA A 101 4.06 13.94 0.47
C ALA A 101 4.30 15.04 1.52
N SER A 102 4.59 14.66 2.76
CA SER A 102 4.90 15.60 3.85
C SER A 102 6.14 16.44 3.57
N SER A 103 7.19 15.86 2.97
CA SER A 103 8.38 16.62 2.59
C SER A 103 8.07 17.62 1.49
N ARG A 104 7.21 17.27 0.53
CA ARG A 104 6.78 18.17 -0.55
C ARG A 104 5.98 19.35 0.00
N ILE A 105 5.03 19.10 0.91
CA ILE A 105 4.28 20.16 1.61
C ILE A 105 5.25 21.13 2.31
N ARG A 106 6.27 20.59 3.01
CA ARG A 106 7.27 21.41 3.70
C ARG A 106 8.11 22.24 2.74
N SER A 107 8.48 21.69 1.59
CA SER A 107 9.30 22.39 0.59
C SER A 107 8.52 23.42 -0.23
N ASN A 108 7.20 23.29 -0.32
CA ASN A 108 6.35 24.15 -1.12
C ASN A 108 5.11 24.61 -0.32
N PRO A 109 5.30 25.46 0.71
CA PRO A 109 4.21 26.03 1.48
C PRO A 109 3.55 27.13 0.66
N HIS A 110 2.65 26.75 -0.24
CA HIS A 110 1.75 27.67 -0.94
C HIS A 110 0.36 27.64 -0.31
#